data_AF-A0AA41XNC7-F1
#
_entry.id   AF-A0AA41XNC7-F1
#
_cell.length_a   1.000
_cell.length_b   1.000
_cell.length_c   1.000
_cell.angle_alpha   90.00
_cell.angle_beta   90.00
_cell.angle_gamma   90.00
#
_symmetry.space_group_name_H-M   'P 1'
#
loop_
_entity.id
_entity.type
_entity.pdbx_description
1 polymer ?
#
loop_
_entity_poly.entity_id
_entity_poly.type
_entity_poly.pdbx_seq_one_letter_code
_entity_poly.pdbx_strand_id
1 'polypeptide(L)'
;MIPLGGVHIDLRRKTVGAWQTADTTGVFRALPGLWSGWQLDCWEDRFEEQALRCQGALRLPELDLAAGAGSARAWIRRRVFQSFDDSPAGQVAKIAGWLAPIEPGLVVSDDALAGEGVRPTRPEWVRFVAACEALRTGHAASA
;
A
#
# COMPACT_ATOMS: atom_id res chain seq x y z
N MET A 1 -6.13 -2.51 -13.93
CA MET A 1 -5.51 -1.32 -13.27
C MET A 1 -6.18 -1.18 -11.91
N ILE A 2 -5.42 -1.10 -10.82
CA ILE A 2 -5.96 -0.89 -9.47
C ILE A 2 -6.07 0.62 -9.23
N PRO A 3 -7.19 1.15 -8.73
CA PRO A 3 -7.30 2.59 -8.47
C PRO A 3 -6.30 3.00 -7.37
N LEU A 4 -5.57 4.09 -7.60
CA LEU A 4 -4.58 4.62 -6.65
C LEU A 4 -5.17 5.66 -5.69
N GLY A 5 -6.43 6.00 -5.88
CA GLY A 5 -7.19 6.91 -5.03
C GLY A 5 -8.56 7.19 -5.60
N GLY A 6 -9.36 7.93 -4.84
CA GLY A 6 -10.72 8.29 -5.19
C GLY A 6 -11.29 9.39 -4.30
N VAL A 7 -12.40 9.96 -4.76
CA VAL A 7 -13.14 10.99 -4.06
C VAL A 7 -14.63 10.65 -4.06
N HIS A 8 -15.28 10.87 -2.94
CA HIS A 8 -16.73 10.82 -2.78
C HIS A 8 -17.23 12.21 -2.41
N ILE A 9 -18.26 12.70 -3.11
CA ILE A 9 -18.82 14.03 -2.91
C ILE A 9 -20.31 13.89 -2.63
N ASP A 10 -20.75 14.29 -1.44
CA ASP A 10 -22.15 14.39 -1.07
C ASP A 10 -22.58 15.86 -1.11
N LEU A 11 -23.27 16.24 -2.20
CA LEU A 11 -23.73 17.61 -2.42
C LEU A 11 -24.76 18.06 -1.36
N ARG A 12 -25.60 17.14 -0.87
CA ARG A 12 -26.68 17.47 0.05
C ARG A 12 -26.14 17.76 1.44
N ARG A 13 -25.17 16.97 1.88
CA ARG A 13 -24.51 17.12 3.20
C ARG A 13 -23.30 18.05 3.15
N LYS A 14 -22.91 18.51 1.95
CA LYS A 14 -21.69 19.27 1.70
C LYS A 14 -20.47 18.58 2.31
N THR A 15 -20.32 17.29 2.02
CA THR A 15 -19.15 16.52 2.49
C THR A 15 -18.32 16.01 1.31
N VAL A 16 -17.00 15.97 1.51
CA VAL A 16 -16.06 15.34 0.60
C VAL A 16 -15.22 14.34 1.38
N GLY A 17 -15.23 13.08 0.93
CA GLY A 17 -14.35 12.04 1.40
C GLY A 17 -13.30 11.72 0.36
N ALA A 18 -12.04 11.54 0.76
CA ALA A 18 -10.96 11.21 -0.17
C ALA A 18 -10.08 10.10 0.39
N TRP A 19 -9.58 9.24 -0.50
CA TRP A 19 -8.62 8.18 -0.19
C TRP A 19 -7.55 8.08 -1.29
N GLN A 20 -6.34 7.65 -0.93
CA GLN A 20 -5.21 7.39 -1.82
C GLN A 20 -4.35 6.25 -1.25
N THR A 21 -3.83 5.37 -2.11
CA THR A 21 -2.90 4.30 -1.70
C THR A 21 -1.48 4.82 -1.43
N ALA A 22 -1.18 6.04 -1.88
CA ALA A 22 0.03 6.78 -1.54
C ALA A 22 -0.23 8.28 -1.67
N ASP A 23 -0.23 9.03 -0.56
CA ASP A 23 -0.30 10.50 -0.60
C ASP A 23 1.05 11.09 -0.99
N THR A 24 1.30 11.14 -2.29
CA THR A 24 2.54 11.71 -2.86
C THR A 24 2.42 13.21 -3.15
N THR A 25 1.23 13.79 -3.02
CA THR A 25 0.92 15.13 -3.53
C THR A 25 0.41 16.10 -2.45
N GLY A 26 0.20 15.63 -1.22
CA GLY A 26 -0.33 16.44 -0.13
C GLY A 26 -1.80 16.80 -0.33
N VAL A 27 -2.55 15.96 -1.07
CA VAL A 27 -3.95 16.23 -1.43
C VAL A 27 -4.81 16.43 -0.20
N PHE A 28 -4.58 15.64 0.86
CA PHE A 28 -5.33 15.76 2.12
C PHE A 28 -5.10 17.10 2.82
N ARG A 29 -3.90 17.67 2.66
CA ARG A 29 -3.57 19.01 3.19
C ARG A 29 -4.23 20.13 2.39
N ALA A 30 -4.37 19.96 1.07
CA ALA A 30 -4.92 20.97 0.18
C ALA A 30 -6.47 20.99 0.16
N LEU A 31 -7.11 19.85 0.38
CA LEU A 31 -8.56 19.66 0.32
C LEU A 31 -9.37 20.71 1.10
N PRO A 32 -9.02 21.08 2.35
CA PRO A 32 -9.70 22.15 3.11
C PRO A 32 -9.74 23.51 2.44
N GLY A 33 -8.68 23.90 1.75
CA GLY A 33 -8.63 25.17 1.02
C GLY A 33 -9.50 25.14 -0.23
N LEU A 34 -9.58 24.00 -0.91
CA LEU A 34 -10.32 23.84 -2.17
C LEU A 34 -11.84 23.78 -1.96
N TRP A 35 -12.30 23.25 -0.82
CA TRP A 35 -13.72 23.04 -0.52
C TRP A 35 -14.14 23.81 0.73
N SER A 36 -13.96 25.13 0.68
CA SER A 36 -14.31 26.02 1.79
C SER A 36 -15.79 25.90 2.19
N GLY A 37 -16.04 25.65 3.48
CA GLY A 37 -17.38 25.48 4.04
C GLY A 37 -18.00 24.09 3.84
N TRP A 38 -17.22 23.11 3.36
CA TRP A 38 -17.62 21.71 3.29
C TRP A 38 -16.93 20.91 4.40
N GLN A 39 -17.57 19.84 4.86
CA GLN A 39 -16.95 18.89 5.77
C GLN A 39 -16.04 17.95 4.98
N LEU A 40 -14.84 17.70 5.49
CA LEU A 40 -13.86 16.86 4.83
C LEU A 40 -13.49 15.67 5.69
N ASP A 41 -13.55 14.49 5.08
CA ASP A 41 -13.15 13.25 5.69
C ASP A 41 -11.92 12.68 4.93
N CYS A 42 -10.78 12.55 5.60
CA CYS A 42 -9.64 11.80 5.08
C CYS A 42 -9.86 10.32 5.41
N TRP A 43 -9.88 9.48 4.38
CA TRP A 43 -10.05 8.03 4.53
C TRP A 43 -8.75 7.27 4.30
N GLU A 44 -7.62 7.95 4.11
CA GLU A 44 -6.31 7.32 3.91
C GLU A 44 -6.35 6.32 2.74
N ASP A 45 -6.05 5.04 2.95
CA ASP A 45 -6.09 3.99 1.92
C ASP A 45 -7.41 3.21 1.89
N ARG A 46 -8.44 3.67 2.62
CA ARG A 46 -9.72 2.98 2.81
C ARG A 46 -10.71 3.17 1.66
N PHE A 47 -10.40 2.55 0.53
CA PHE A 47 -11.29 2.46 -0.62
C PHE A 47 -12.69 1.93 -0.27
N GLU A 48 -12.80 1.02 0.70
CA GLU A 48 -14.07 0.41 1.11
C GLU A 48 -15.07 1.44 1.66
N GLU A 49 -14.60 2.55 2.24
CA GLU A 49 -15.47 3.64 2.69
C GLU A 49 -16.20 4.29 1.50
N GLN A 50 -15.50 4.47 0.38
CA GLN A 50 -16.14 4.96 -0.85
C GLN A 50 -17.18 3.96 -1.36
N ALA A 51 -16.86 2.67 -1.40
CA ALA A 51 -17.79 1.63 -1.86
C ALA A 51 -19.07 1.59 -1.00
N LEU A 52 -18.91 1.67 0.33
CA LEU A 52 -20.02 1.71 1.28
C LEU A 52 -20.91 2.94 1.07
N ARG A 53 -20.33 4.14 0.97
CA ARG A 53 -21.10 5.38 0.79
C ARG A 53 -21.78 5.49 -0.57
N CYS A 54 -21.27 4.81 -1.59
CA CYS A 54 -21.91 4.74 -2.90
C CYS A 54 -23.10 3.76 -2.95
N GLN A 55 -23.35 2.95 -1.92
CA GLN A 55 -24.56 2.10 -1.80
C GLN A 55 -24.88 1.27 -3.06
N GLY A 56 -23.85 0.68 -3.69
CA GLY A 56 -24.01 -0.13 -4.90
C GLY A 56 -24.14 0.67 -6.21
N ALA A 57 -24.16 2.01 -6.16
CA ALA A 57 -24.10 2.85 -7.35
C ALA A 57 -22.70 2.83 -8.01
N LEU A 58 -21.66 2.49 -7.24
CA LEU A 58 -20.32 2.30 -7.75
C LEU A 58 -20.18 0.89 -8.32
N ARG A 59 -20.04 0.79 -9.65
CA ARG A 59 -19.73 -0.48 -10.31
C ARG A 59 -18.24 -0.79 -10.14
N LEU A 60 -17.96 -1.85 -9.40
CA LEU A 60 -16.59 -2.33 -9.20
C LEU A 60 -16.32 -3.50 -10.15
N PRO A 61 -15.14 -3.53 -10.78
CA PRO A 61 -14.74 -4.73 -11.50
C PRO A 61 -14.65 -5.90 -10.52
N GLU A 62 -14.99 -7.08 -11.00
CA GLU A 62 -14.82 -8.31 -10.22
C GLU A 62 -13.34 -8.48 -9.83
N LEU A 63 -13.11 -8.89 -8.60
CA LEU A 63 -11.76 -9.09 -8.08
C LEU A 63 -11.21 -10.43 -8.58
N ASP A 64 -10.28 -10.37 -9.52
CA ASP A 64 -9.52 -11.55 -9.93
C ASP A 64 -8.46 -11.91 -8.87
N LEU A 65 -8.85 -12.76 -7.93
CA LEU A 65 -7.99 -13.24 -6.85
C LEU A 65 -6.79 -14.05 -7.37
N ALA A 66 -6.92 -14.73 -8.52
CA ALA A 66 -5.85 -15.53 -9.09
C ALA A 66 -4.76 -14.63 -9.70
N ALA A 67 -5.16 -13.63 -10.50
CA ALA A 67 -4.25 -12.61 -11.02
C ALA A 67 -3.64 -11.77 -9.89
N GLY A 68 -4.44 -11.46 -8.85
CA GLY A 68 -3.98 -10.79 -7.64
C GLY A 68 -2.89 -11.58 -6.91
N ALA A 69 -3.10 -12.87 -6.67
CA ALA A 69 -2.12 -13.76 -6.04
C ALA A 69 -0.83 -13.89 -6.87
N GLY A 70 -0.96 -13.99 -8.20
CA GLY A 70 0.19 -13.98 -9.12
C GLY A 70 1.01 -12.69 -9.02
N SER A 71 0.33 -11.54 -9.01
CA SER A 71 0.95 -10.23 -8.88
C SER A 71 1.64 -10.05 -7.52
N ALA A 72 0.98 -10.41 -6.43
CA ALA A 72 1.55 -10.41 -5.09
C ALA A 72 2.79 -11.31 -5.00
N ARG A 73 2.74 -12.52 -5.54
CA ARG A 73 3.90 -13.42 -5.56
C ARG A 73 5.07 -12.83 -6.33
N ALA A 74 4.83 -12.27 -7.52
CA ALA A 74 5.88 -11.65 -8.33
C ALA A 74 6.51 -10.44 -7.62
N TRP A 75 5.68 -9.57 -7.03
CA TRP A 75 6.12 -8.38 -6.32
C TRP A 75 6.87 -8.72 -5.03
N ILE A 76 6.35 -9.63 -4.19
CA ILE A 76 7.03 -10.05 -2.96
C ILE A 76 8.32 -10.79 -3.30
N ARG A 77 8.33 -11.66 -4.33
CA ARG A 77 9.58 -12.28 -4.80
C ARG A 77 10.60 -11.21 -5.18
N ARG A 78 10.19 -10.21 -5.96
CA ARG A 78 11.07 -9.10 -6.33
C ARG A 78 11.61 -8.40 -5.06
N ARG A 79 10.74 -8.01 -4.13
CA ARG A 79 11.14 -7.32 -2.89
C ARG A 79 12.04 -8.14 -1.98
N VAL A 80 11.76 -9.44 -1.81
CA VAL A 80 12.53 -10.36 -0.96
C VAL A 80 13.89 -10.70 -1.56
N PHE A 81 14.00 -10.79 -2.88
CA PHE A 81 15.23 -11.20 -3.58
C PHE A 81 15.97 -10.07 -4.31
N GLN A 82 15.55 -8.81 -4.14
CA GLN A 82 16.27 -7.65 -4.65
C GLN A 82 17.56 -7.35 -3.85
N SER A 83 18.29 -6.34 -4.34
CA SER A 83 19.54 -5.81 -3.80
C SER A 83 19.40 -5.33 -2.35
N PHE A 84 20.53 -5.10 -1.67
CA PHE A 84 20.55 -4.54 -0.32
C PHE A 84 19.73 -3.24 -0.23
N ASP A 85 19.81 -2.36 -1.23
CA ASP A 85 19.14 -1.05 -1.27
C ASP A 85 17.60 -1.13 -1.14
N ASP A 86 17.00 -2.20 -1.66
CA ASP A 86 15.55 -2.40 -1.63
C ASP A 86 15.08 -3.15 -0.36
N SER A 87 16.02 -3.58 0.50
CA SER A 87 15.72 -4.22 1.77
C SER A 87 15.38 -3.21 2.86
N PRO A 88 14.67 -3.60 3.94
CA PRO A 88 14.43 -2.70 5.08
C PRO A 88 15.72 -2.09 5.64
N ALA A 89 16.80 -2.88 5.78
CA ALA A 89 18.10 -2.38 6.21
C ALA A 89 18.70 -1.35 5.22
N GLY A 90 18.57 -1.59 3.91
CA GLY A 90 18.99 -0.63 2.88
C GLY A 90 18.20 0.68 2.92
N GLN A 91 16.90 0.62 3.19
CA GLN A 91 16.07 1.83 3.37
C GLN A 91 16.47 2.61 4.63
N VAL A 92 16.75 1.92 5.75
CA VAL A 92 17.27 2.55 6.98
C VAL A 92 18.62 3.24 6.70
N ALA A 93 19.55 2.56 6.03
CA ALA A 93 20.83 3.14 5.64
C ALA A 93 20.68 4.36 4.72
N LYS A 94 19.71 4.31 3.80
CA LYS A 94 19.40 5.43 2.89
C LYS A 94 18.86 6.65 3.64
N ILE A 95 17.92 6.45 4.57
CA ILE A 95 17.40 7.53 5.42
C ILE A 95 18.50 8.12 6.28
N ALA A 96 19.36 7.29 6.88
CA ALA A 96 20.53 7.73 7.63
C ALA A 96 21.44 8.63 6.80
N GLY A 97 21.71 8.24 5.55
CA GLY A 97 22.49 9.04 4.61
C GLY A 97 21.85 10.40 4.28
N TRP A 98 20.52 10.49 4.22
CA TRP A 98 19.82 11.77 4.04
C TRP A 98 19.89 12.67 5.27
N LEU A 99 19.90 12.08 6.48
CA LEU A 99 19.91 12.82 7.73
C LEU A 99 21.32 13.22 8.18
N ALA A 100 22.35 12.48 7.77
CA ALA A 100 23.75 12.73 8.16
C ALA A 100 24.25 14.18 7.90
N PRO A 101 23.88 14.88 6.81
CA PRO A 101 24.25 16.28 6.60
C PRO A 101 23.51 17.27 7.52
N ILE A 102 22.38 16.86 8.10
CA ILE A 102 21.50 17.71 8.91
C ILE A 102 21.81 17.55 10.40
N GLU A 103 22.23 16.35 10.82
CA GLU A 103 22.57 16.03 12.19
C GLU A 103 23.97 15.38 12.28
N PRO A 104 25.05 16.19 12.37
CA PRO A 104 26.42 15.71 12.45
C PRO A 104 26.66 15.01 13.79
N GLY A 105 26.41 13.69 13.83
CA GLY A 105 26.45 12.89 15.05
C GLY A 105 25.45 11.73 15.05
N LEU A 106 24.50 11.72 14.11
CA LEU A 106 23.61 10.59 13.92
C LEU A 106 24.40 9.36 13.46
N VAL A 107 24.50 8.35 14.34
CA VAL A 107 25.09 7.04 14.04
C VAL A 107 23.98 6.01 14.03
N VAL A 108 23.78 5.37 12.88
CA VAL A 108 22.96 4.15 12.79
C VAL A 108 23.86 2.98 13.14
N SER A 109 23.55 2.28 14.23
CA SER A 109 24.32 1.11 14.66
C SER A 109 24.11 -0.07 13.72
N ASP A 110 25.09 -0.97 13.68
CA ASP A 110 24.96 -2.24 12.95
C ASP A 110 23.75 -3.05 13.45
N ASP A 111 23.42 -2.95 14.74
CA ASP A 111 22.24 -3.58 15.35
C ASP A 111 20.92 -3.07 14.74
N ALA A 112 20.83 -1.78 14.41
CA ALA A 112 19.67 -1.20 13.74
C ALA A 112 19.48 -1.74 12.30
N LEU A 113 20.55 -2.27 11.71
CA LEU A 113 20.53 -2.93 10.40
C LEU A 113 20.36 -4.46 10.51
N ALA A 114 20.60 -5.04 11.68
CA ALA A 114 20.75 -6.48 11.87
C ALA A 114 19.45 -7.24 12.22
N GLY A 115 18.28 -6.58 12.32
CA GLY A 115 17.07 -7.25 12.84
C GLY A 115 15.73 -6.88 12.21
N GLU A 116 15.56 -5.66 11.69
CA GLU A 116 14.22 -5.16 11.37
C GLU A 116 13.91 -5.26 9.87
N GLY A 117 13.90 -6.49 9.36
CA GLY A 117 13.63 -6.73 7.95
C GLY A 117 13.77 -8.17 7.51
N VAL A 118 13.49 -9.11 8.41
CA VAL A 118 13.71 -10.54 8.23
C VAL A 118 13.07 -10.99 6.92
N ARG A 119 13.91 -11.37 5.95
CA ARG A 119 13.45 -12.07 4.75
C ARG A 119 12.71 -13.33 5.22
N PRO A 120 11.58 -13.70 4.58
CA PRO A 120 10.91 -14.94 4.94
C PRO A 120 11.91 -16.09 4.88
N THR A 121 11.89 -16.92 5.91
CA THR A 121 12.67 -18.16 5.93
C THR A 121 12.28 -19.01 4.73
N ARG A 122 13.17 -19.92 4.32
CA ARG A 122 12.86 -20.84 3.20
C ARG A 122 11.54 -21.61 3.40
N PRO A 123 11.22 -22.14 4.59
CA PRO A 123 9.92 -22.76 4.84
C PRO A 123 8.73 -21.79 4.72
N GLU A 124 8.84 -20.56 5.22
CA GLU A 124 7.79 -19.54 5.09
C GLU A 124 7.54 -19.18 3.62
N TRP A 125 8.60 -19.02 2.85
CA TRP A 125 8.50 -18.74 1.42
C TRP A 125 7.82 -19.87 0.66
N VAL A 126 8.14 -21.13 0.97
CA VAL A 126 7.49 -22.30 0.37
C VAL A 126 5.99 -22.32 0.70
N ARG A 127 5.61 -22.06 1.96
CA ARG A 127 4.19 -21.98 2.37
C ARG A 127 3.44 -20.89 1.62
N PHE A 128 4.03 -19.71 1.49
CA PHE A 128 3.44 -18.60 0.73
C PHE A 128 3.22 -18.97 -0.75
N VAL A 129 4.22 -19.54 -1.42
CA VAL A 129 4.09 -19.97 -2.82
C VAL A 129 3.00 -21.02 -2.98
N ALA A 130 2.92 -22.00 -2.07
CA ALA A 130 1.89 -23.03 -2.10
C ALA A 130 0.47 -22.43 -1.98
N ALA A 131 0.27 -21.44 -1.10
CA ALA A 131 -1.00 -20.74 -0.96
C ALA A 131 -1.40 -19.98 -2.24
N CYS A 132 -0.45 -19.30 -2.90
CA CYS A 132 -0.72 -18.64 -4.18
C CYS A 132 -1.13 -19.64 -5.28
N GLU A 133 -0.49 -20.80 -5.36
CA GLU A 133 -0.86 -21.82 -6.34
C GLU A 133 -2.23 -22.43 -6.04
N ALA A 134 -2.55 -22.68 -4.76
CA ALA A 134 -3.85 -23.23 -4.36
C ALA A 134 -5.01 -22.32 -4.79
N LEU A 135 -4.87 -21.00 -4.63
CA LEU A 135 -5.87 -20.03 -5.10
C LEU A 135 -6.03 -20.06 -6.62
N ARG A 136 -4.93 -20.22 -7.36
CA ARG A 136 -4.95 -20.29 -8.81
C ARG A 136 -5.59 -21.59 -9.32
N THR A 137 -5.33 -22.72 -8.68
CA THR A 137 -5.93 -24.02 -9.04
C THR A 137 -7.40 -24.12 -8.63
N GLY A 138 -7.77 -23.55 -7.47
CA GLY A 138 -9.17 -23.53 -7.01
C GLY A 138 -10.07 -22.67 -7.90
N HIS A 139 -9.54 -21.56 -8.44
CA HIS A 139 -10.25 -20.75 -9.42
C HIS A 139 -10.41 -21.49 -10.76
N ALA A 140 -9.37 -22.16 -11.26
CA ALA A 140 -9.43 -22.94 -12.49
C ALA A 140 -10.41 -24.14 -12.43
N ALA A 141 -10.74 -24.63 -11.24
CA ALA A 141 -11.72 -25.71 -11.04
C ALA A 141 -13.17 -25.20 -10.84
N SER A 142 -13.35 -23.89 -10.63
CA SER A 142 -14.64 -23.24 -10.36
C SER A 142 -15.16 -22.40 -11.54
N ALA A 143 -14.36 -22.27 -12.61
CA ALA A 143 -14.69 -21.60 -13.87
C ALA A 143 -15.08 -22.62 -14.95
#